data_AF-A0A8D1X1V4-F1
#
_entry.id   AF-A0A8D1X1V4-F1
#
_cell.length_a   1.000
_cell.length_b   1.000
_cell.length_c   1.000
_cell.angle_alpha   90.00
_cell.angle_beta   90.00
_cell.angle_gamma   90.00
#
_symmetry.space_group_name_H-M   'P 1'
#
loop_
_entity.id
_entity.type
_entity.pdbx_description
1 polymer ?
#
loop_
_entity_poly.entity_id
_entity_poly.type
_entity_poly.pdbx_seq_one_letter_code
_entity_poly.pdbx_strand_id
1 'polypeptide(L)'
;MEAPAVCLLPLLLLLWAWAPAPGRASPEALPLVNEDVKRTVDLSSHLAKVTAEVVLAHAGSSSSPRAASFLLALEPELEARLAHLGVQVKGEDEEENNLEVRETKIKGKSGRFFTVTLPVALDPGAKISVTVETVYTHVLQPYPTQITQSEKQFVVFEGNHYFYSPSPPKSQSMRVKLASRNVESYTKLGNPTRSEDLLDYGPFRDVPPYSQDTFKVHSENNSPFLTITSMTRVIEVSHWGNIAVEENVDLKHTGAVLKGPFSRYDYQRQPDSGISSIRSFKTILPAAAQDVYYRDEIGNVSTSHLLILDDSVEMEIRPRFPLFGGWKTHYIVGYNLPSYEYLYNLGDQYALKMRLVDHVFDEQVIDSLTVKIILPEGAKNIQVDSPYEISRAPDELHYTYLDTFGRPVIVAHKKNLVEQHIQDIVDPAAEARMKVACITEQVLTLVNKRIGLYRHFDETINRYKQSRDVSTLNSGKKSLELEHKALTSEVALLQSRLKTEGSDLCDKVSEMQKLDAQVKELVLKSAVEAERLVAGKLKKDTYIENEKLISGKRQELVTKIDHILDAL
;
A
#
# COMPACT_ATOMS: atom_id res chain seq x y z
N MET A 1 9.16 93.30 31.97
CA MET A 1 10.50 93.36 31.37
C MET A 1 11.47 93.24 32.50
N GLU A 2 12.04 92.07 32.74
CA GLU A 2 13.19 91.91 33.63
C GLU A 2 13.62 90.43 33.61
N ALA A 3 14.84 90.21 33.12
CA ALA A 3 15.76 89.21 33.64
C ALA A 3 16.69 89.97 34.63
N PRO A 4 17.55 89.32 35.44
CA PRO A 4 17.92 87.89 35.46
C PRO A 4 18.03 87.31 36.90
N ALA A 5 18.27 85.99 37.01
CA ALA A 5 19.12 85.44 38.08
C ALA A 5 19.39 83.95 37.84
N VAL A 6 20.68 83.61 37.77
CA VAL A 6 21.22 82.25 37.83
C VAL A 6 21.78 82.06 39.24
N CYS A 7 21.44 80.97 39.92
CA CYS A 7 22.43 80.23 40.72
C CYS A 7 21.99 78.81 41.09
N LEU A 8 22.95 77.91 40.87
CA LEU A 8 23.05 76.47 41.05
C LEU A 8 22.53 75.83 42.36
N LEU A 9 21.71 74.78 42.18
CA LEU A 9 21.74 73.39 42.71
C LEU A 9 22.09 73.10 44.19
N PRO A 10 21.37 72.12 44.78
CA PRO A 10 22.03 70.84 45.06
C PRO A 10 21.23 69.57 44.71
N LEU A 11 21.99 68.49 44.52
CA LEU A 11 21.61 67.09 44.26
C LEU A 11 20.56 66.52 45.23
N LEU A 12 19.64 65.70 44.71
CA LEU A 12 19.24 64.44 45.36
C LEU A 12 18.66 63.42 44.35
N LEU A 13 19.02 62.16 44.59
CA LEU A 13 18.85 60.96 43.77
C LEU A 13 17.40 60.62 43.38
N LEU A 14 17.21 60.17 42.13
CA LEU A 14 16.04 59.41 41.69
C LEU A 14 16.50 58.18 40.89
N LEU A 15 16.20 57.00 41.46
CA LEU A 15 16.35 55.69 40.84
C LEU A 15 15.58 55.62 39.52
N TRP A 16 16.27 55.32 38.43
CA TRP A 16 15.64 54.89 37.18
C TRP A 16 15.59 53.37 37.14
N ALA A 17 14.36 52.84 37.18
CA ALA A 17 14.08 51.44 36.90
C ALA A 17 14.39 51.16 35.42
N TRP A 18 15.29 50.22 35.17
CA TRP A 18 15.61 49.73 33.84
C TRP A 18 14.49 48.78 33.40
N ALA A 19 13.58 49.26 32.55
CA ALA A 19 12.66 48.37 31.83
C ALA A 19 13.42 47.73 30.66
N PRO A 20 13.51 46.39 30.54
CA PRO A 20 14.07 45.76 29.37
C PRO A 20 13.12 45.98 28.19
N ALA A 21 13.66 46.45 27.06
CA ALA A 21 12.96 46.52 25.79
C ALA A 21 12.42 45.12 25.42
N PRO A 22 11.24 45.02 24.77
CA PRO A 22 10.70 43.73 24.35
C PRO A 22 11.69 43.07 23.39
N GLY A 23 12.20 41.91 23.79
CA GLY A 23 13.11 41.11 23.01
C GLY A 23 12.52 40.85 21.63
N ARG A 24 13.26 41.29 20.60
CA ARG A 24 13.04 40.88 19.22
C ARG A 24 13.22 39.36 19.20
N ALA A 25 12.14 38.60 19.03
CA ALA A 25 12.22 37.15 18.89
C ALA A 25 13.17 36.84 17.72
N SER A 26 14.32 36.23 18.04
CA SER A 26 15.17 35.59 17.05
C SER A 26 14.36 34.50 16.36
N PRO A 27 14.43 34.34 15.02
CA PRO A 27 13.87 33.16 14.38
C PRO A 27 14.53 31.94 15.02
N GLU A 28 13.74 30.98 15.51
CA GLU A 28 14.26 29.68 15.97
C GLU A 28 15.16 29.12 14.86
N ALA A 29 16.45 29.01 15.13
CA ALA A 29 17.38 28.40 14.20
C ALA A 29 16.98 26.93 14.06
N LEU A 30 16.53 26.53 12.88
CA LEU A 30 16.20 25.14 12.60
C LEU A 30 17.49 24.31 12.80
N PRO A 31 17.45 23.21 13.58
CA PRO A 31 18.64 22.44 13.92
C PRO A 31 19.25 21.72 12.70
N LEU A 32 18.45 21.51 11.65
CA LEU A 32 18.80 20.82 10.42
C LEU A 32 18.93 21.79 9.24
N VAL A 33 20.02 21.64 8.50
CA VAL A 33 20.33 22.42 7.31
C VAL A 33 20.47 21.47 6.11
N ASN A 34 19.96 21.91 4.97
CA ASN A 34 20.09 21.20 3.70
C ASN A 34 21.52 21.42 3.18
N GLU A 35 22.32 20.37 3.01
CA GLU A 35 23.66 20.50 2.42
C GLU A 35 23.62 20.46 0.90
N ASP A 36 23.12 19.36 0.35
CA ASP A 36 23.00 19.15 -1.09
C ASP A 36 21.58 18.69 -1.41
N VAL A 37 21.00 19.27 -2.45
CA VAL A 37 19.67 18.91 -2.94
C VAL A 37 19.74 18.64 -4.43
N LYS A 38 19.44 17.39 -4.82
CA LYS A 38 19.31 17.01 -6.22
C LYS A 38 17.86 16.74 -6.51
N ARG A 39 17.26 17.61 -7.33
CA ARG A 39 15.85 17.50 -7.71
C ARG A 39 15.71 17.00 -9.13
N THR A 40 14.92 15.96 -9.32
CA THR A 40 14.51 15.45 -10.63
C THR A 40 13.02 15.71 -10.82
N VAL A 41 12.65 16.38 -11.91
CA VAL A 41 11.27 16.65 -12.31
C VAL A 41 10.97 15.85 -13.57
N ASP A 42 10.16 14.81 -13.46
CA ASP A 42 9.70 13.99 -14.59
C ASP A 42 8.34 14.48 -15.08
N LEU A 43 8.33 14.95 -16.34
CA LEU A 43 7.17 15.48 -17.07
C LEU A 43 6.83 14.61 -18.30
N SER A 44 7.24 13.34 -18.29
CA SER A 44 7.03 12.41 -19.41
C SER A 44 5.58 11.92 -19.51
N SER A 45 4.86 11.80 -18.39
CA SER A 45 3.43 11.47 -18.34
C SER A 45 2.57 12.75 -18.36
N HIS A 46 1.28 12.62 -18.02
CA HIS A 46 0.37 13.76 -17.81
C HIS A 46 0.47 14.35 -16.39
N LEU A 47 1.29 13.74 -15.53
CA LEU A 47 1.61 14.17 -14.17
C LEU A 47 2.96 14.90 -14.14
N ALA A 48 3.19 15.70 -13.09
CA ALA A 48 4.54 16.16 -12.75
C ALA A 48 5.01 15.47 -11.48
N LYS A 49 6.00 14.57 -11.63
CA LYS A 49 6.60 13.81 -10.53
C LYS A 49 7.92 14.46 -10.16
N VAL A 50 8.06 14.89 -8.91
CA VAL A 50 9.24 15.60 -8.42
C VAL A 50 9.87 14.79 -7.29
N THR A 51 11.07 14.30 -7.55
CA THR A 51 11.88 13.57 -6.57
C THR A 51 13.06 14.45 -6.16
N ALA A 52 13.17 14.77 -4.87
CA ALA A 52 14.27 15.52 -4.31
C ALA A 52 15.08 14.64 -3.35
N GLU A 53 16.33 14.33 -3.73
CA GLU A 53 17.30 13.74 -2.83
C GLU A 53 17.93 14.85 -1.99
N VAL A 54 17.63 14.87 -0.69
CA VAL A 54 18.05 15.89 0.26
C VAL A 54 19.05 15.29 1.25
N VAL A 55 20.26 15.84 1.29
CA VAL A 55 21.25 15.53 2.33
C VAL A 55 21.08 16.53 3.47
N LEU A 56 20.51 16.05 4.58
CA LEU A 56 20.32 16.82 5.80
C LEU A 56 21.57 16.69 6.69
N ALA A 57 22.06 17.81 7.22
CA ALA A 57 23.10 17.83 8.23
C ALA A 57 22.66 18.61 9.47
N HIS A 58 23.03 18.10 10.65
CA HIS A 58 22.80 18.83 11.89
C HIS A 58 23.89 19.88 12.11
N ALA A 59 23.52 21.16 12.03
CA ALA A 59 24.46 22.29 12.13
C ALA A 59 24.78 22.72 13.58
N GLY A 60 24.42 21.90 14.56
CA GLY A 60 24.58 22.21 15.99
C GLY A 60 25.96 21.88 16.52
N SER A 61 26.38 22.55 17.60
CA SER A 61 27.52 22.13 18.43
C SER A 61 27.14 20.89 19.26
N SER A 62 28.12 20.24 19.91
CA SER A 62 27.92 19.06 20.77
C SER A 62 26.93 19.27 21.94
N SER A 63 26.56 20.52 22.24
CA SER A 63 25.54 20.90 23.23
C SER A 63 24.12 21.04 22.66
N SER A 64 23.92 20.84 21.35
CA SER A 64 22.61 20.97 20.70
C SER A 64 21.79 19.70 20.91
N PRO A 65 20.46 19.82 21.15
CA PRO A 65 19.60 18.65 21.28
C PRO A 65 19.54 17.89 19.95
N ARG A 66 19.43 16.56 20.02
CA ARG A 66 19.25 15.71 18.83
C ARG A 66 18.01 16.14 18.05
N ALA A 67 18.13 16.19 16.73
CA ALA A 67 17.02 16.54 15.85
C ALA A 67 16.25 15.29 15.43
N ALA A 68 15.01 15.15 15.89
CA ALA A 68 14.16 13.99 15.57
C ALA A 68 13.20 14.24 14.39
N SER A 69 13.10 15.46 13.90
CA SER A 69 12.21 15.80 12.79
C SER A 69 12.75 16.96 11.96
N PHE A 70 12.28 17.07 10.72
CA PHE A 70 12.56 18.19 9.83
C PHE A 70 11.29 18.71 9.15
N LEU A 71 11.39 19.90 8.56
CA LEU A 71 10.27 20.64 8.00
C LEU A 71 10.39 20.74 6.47
N LEU A 72 9.33 20.32 5.78
CA LEU A 72 9.12 20.49 4.34
C LEU A 72 8.11 21.61 4.09
N ALA A 73 8.29 22.31 2.98
CA ALA A 73 7.37 23.34 2.50
C ALA A 73 7.02 23.06 1.04
N LEU A 74 5.77 23.32 0.67
CA LEU A 74 5.35 23.28 -0.73
C LEU A 74 5.34 24.69 -1.32
N GLU A 75 5.69 24.79 -2.59
CA GLU A 75 5.53 26.03 -3.34
C GLU A 75 4.05 26.46 -3.41
N PRO A 76 3.75 27.76 -3.21
CA PRO A 76 2.37 28.25 -3.23
C PRO A 76 1.61 28.02 -4.55
N GLU A 77 2.33 27.93 -5.67
CA GLU A 77 1.72 27.74 -7.00
C GLU A 77 1.22 26.30 -7.22
N LEU A 78 1.84 25.30 -6.59
CA LEU A 78 1.53 23.89 -6.80
C LEU A 78 0.85 23.22 -5.59
N GLU A 79 0.80 23.88 -4.43
CA GLU A 79 0.26 23.28 -3.17
C GLU A 79 -1.20 22.78 -3.28
N ALA A 80 -2.01 23.40 -4.16
CA ALA A 80 -3.40 23.02 -4.42
C ALA A 80 -3.55 21.84 -5.39
N ARG A 81 -2.49 21.50 -6.12
CA ARG A 81 -2.44 20.42 -7.13
C ARG A 81 -1.67 19.19 -6.65
N LEU A 82 -1.18 19.20 -5.41
CA LEU A 82 -0.52 18.06 -4.80
C LEU A 82 -1.51 16.90 -4.64
N ALA A 83 -1.18 15.74 -5.21
CA ALA A 83 -1.90 14.50 -4.99
C ALA A 83 -1.23 13.64 -3.92
N HIS A 84 0.08 13.45 -4.01
CA HIS A 84 0.84 12.59 -3.10
C HIS A 84 2.13 13.27 -2.64
N LEU A 85 2.49 13.09 -1.38
CA LEU A 85 3.78 13.45 -0.80
C LEU A 85 4.27 12.26 0.03
N GLY A 86 5.33 11.62 -0.44
CA GLY A 86 6.02 10.52 0.22
C GLY A 86 7.43 10.93 0.60
N VAL A 87 7.93 10.40 1.71
CA VAL A 87 9.30 10.65 2.15
C VAL A 87 9.93 9.34 2.58
N GLN A 88 11.12 9.06 2.05
CA GLN A 88 11.83 7.81 2.28
C GLN A 88 13.26 8.06 2.76
N VAL A 89 13.76 7.20 3.63
CA VAL A 89 15.19 7.11 3.94
C VAL A 89 15.82 6.02 3.09
N LYS A 90 17.12 6.15 2.79
CA LYS A 90 17.84 5.12 2.02
C LYS A 90 18.07 3.87 2.88
N GLY A 91 17.40 2.76 2.55
CA GLY A 91 17.57 1.43 3.16
C GLY A 91 17.29 0.32 2.14
N GLU A 92 17.37 -0.96 2.57
CA GLU A 92 17.17 -2.12 1.68
C GLU A 92 15.70 -2.51 1.49
N ASP A 93 14.81 -2.21 2.45
CA ASP A 93 13.36 -2.52 2.41
C ASP A 93 12.48 -1.27 2.25
N GLU A 94 11.68 -1.16 1.18
CA GLU A 94 10.89 0.05 0.86
C GLU A 94 9.79 0.38 1.89
N GLU A 95 9.17 -0.60 2.53
CA GLU A 95 8.09 -0.37 3.51
C GLU A 95 8.60 0.17 4.85
N GLU A 96 9.77 -0.29 5.32
CA GLU A 96 10.39 0.17 6.57
C GLU A 96 11.04 1.57 6.42
N ASN A 97 11.29 1.98 5.18
CA ASN A 97 11.96 3.23 4.84
C ASN A 97 11.02 4.44 4.74
N ASN A 98 9.70 4.24 4.69
CA ASN A 98 8.72 5.33 4.58
C ASN A 98 8.62 6.09 5.91
N LEU A 99 8.78 7.40 5.85
CA LEU A 99 8.73 8.28 7.01
C LEU A 99 7.32 8.84 7.21
N GLU A 100 6.93 8.99 8.47
CA GLU A 100 5.65 9.61 8.81
C GLU A 100 5.69 11.11 8.50
N VAL A 101 4.75 11.55 7.65
CA VAL A 101 4.57 12.94 7.24
C VAL A 101 3.29 13.49 7.86
N ARG A 102 3.39 14.62 8.57
CA ARG A 102 2.22 15.31 9.14
C ARG A 102 2.15 16.76 8.69
N GLU A 103 0.98 17.18 8.23
CA GLU A 103 0.74 18.59 7.88
C GLU A 103 0.78 19.46 9.15
N THR A 104 1.45 20.62 9.06
CA THR A 104 1.68 21.54 10.17
C THR A 104 1.50 22.99 9.74
N LYS A 105 1.18 23.86 10.69
CA LYS A 105 1.03 25.32 10.46
C LYS A 105 2.12 26.07 11.19
N ILE A 106 2.81 26.95 10.46
CA ILE A 106 3.86 27.81 11.01
C ILE A 106 3.26 29.18 11.32
N LYS A 107 3.46 29.68 12.55
CA LYS A 107 2.95 31.00 12.96
C LYS A 107 3.52 32.10 12.06
N GLY A 108 2.64 32.92 11.49
CA GLY A 108 3.03 34.09 10.68
C GLY A 108 3.44 33.77 9.24
N LYS A 109 3.29 32.53 8.76
CA LYS A 109 3.48 32.17 7.34
C LYS A 109 2.26 31.47 6.77
N SER A 110 1.90 31.84 5.55
CA SER A 110 0.93 31.14 4.72
C SER A 110 1.61 30.09 3.85
N GLY A 111 0.90 29.02 3.53
CA GLY A 111 1.36 27.90 2.72
C GLY A 111 1.19 26.57 3.45
N ARG A 112 1.36 25.46 2.71
CA ARG A 112 1.32 24.10 3.26
C ARG A 112 2.72 23.65 3.69
N PHE A 113 2.83 23.24 4.95
CA PHE A 113 4.07 22.76 5.54
C PHE A 113 3.87 21.37 6.13
N PHE A 114 4.93 20.57 6.13
CA PHE A 114 4.89 19.19 6.61
C PHE A 114 6.07 18.94 7.55
N THR A 115 5.79 18.33 8.69
CA THR A 115 6.82 17.82 9.59
C THR A 115 7.02 16.34 9.29
N VAL A 116 8.27 15.94 9.12
CA VAL A 116 8.66 14.56 8.87
C VAL A 116 9.45 14.07 10.08
N THR A 117 9.03 12.94 10.65
CA THR A 117 9.71 12.31 11.78
C THR A 117 10.81 11.38 11.27
N LEU A 118 12.03 11.53 11.80
CA LEU A 118 13.16 10.68 11.46
C LEU A 118 13.10 9.38 12.29
N PRO A 119 13.50 8.22 11.74
CA PRO A 119 13.51 6.95 12.50
C PRO A 119 14.48 7.00 13.68
N VAL A 120 15.63 7.63 13.48
CA VAL A 120 16.66 7.86 14.51
C VAL A 120 16.95 9.35 14.58
N ALA A 121 16.89 9.90 15.79
CA ALA A 121 17.22 11.30 16.02
C ALA A 121 18.69 11.58 15.68
N LEU A 122 18.93 12.59 14.86
CA LEU A 122 20.25 12.90 14.32
C LEU A 122 21.10 13.61 15.37
N ASP A 123 22.33 13.14 15.58
CA ASP A 123 23.33 13.78 16.44
C ASP A 123 23.94 15.03 15.77
N PRO A 124 24.42 16.02 16.55
CA PRO A 124 25.14 17.18 16.01
C PRO A 124 26.33 16.76 15.14
N GLY A 125 26.42 17.30 13.91
CA GLY A 125 27.45 16.95 12.93
C GLY A 125 27.19 15.68 12.11
N ALA A 126 26.18 14.88 12.46
CA ALA A 126 25.77 13.73 11.65
C ALA A 126 24.97 14.17 10.42
N LYS A 127 24.89 13.28 9.42
CA LYS A 127 24.19 13.50 8.15
C LYS A 127 23.26 12.33 7.85
N ILE A 128 22.16 12.64 7.18
CA ILE A 128 21.19 11.65 6.70
C ILE A 128 20.72 12.05 5.30
N SER A 129 20.52 11.07 4.43
CA SER A 129 20.00 11.28 3.08
C SER A 129 18.54 10.84 3.06
N VAL A 130 17.68 11.74 2.61
CA VAL A 130 16.22 11.52 2.55
C VAL A 130 15.76 11.83 1.13
N THR A 131 14.90 10.98 0.59
CA THR A 131 14.26 11.17 -0.71
C THR A 131 12.84 11.66 -0.48
N VAL A 132 12.51 12.82 -1.03
CA VAL A 132 11.16 13.40 -0.98
C VAL A 132 10.54 13.26 -2.36
N GLU A 133 9.43 12.53 -2.45
CA GLU A 133 8.65 12.37 -3.67
C GLU A 133 7.35 13.14 -3.57
N THR A 134 7.06 13.96 -4.59
CA THR A 134 5.79 14.67 -4.72
C THR A 134 5.22 14.44 -6.10
N VAL A 135 3.90 14.23 -6.17
CA VAL A 135 3.17 14.03 -7.42
C VAL A 135 2.11 15.11 -7.55
N TYR A 136 2.21 15.89 -8.62
CA TYR A 136 1.25 16.94 -8.95
C TYR A 136 0.41 16.55 -10.15
N THR A 137 -0.90 16.79 -10.04
CA THR A 137 -1.90 16.48 -11.06
C THR A 137 -2.40 17.76 -11.74
N HIS A 138 -2.81 17.67 -13.00
CA HIS A 138 -3.41 18.80 -13.74
C HIS A 138 -2.53 20.05 -13.86
N VAL A 139 -1.21 19.88 -13.86
CA VAL A 139 -0.22 20.98 -13.95
C VAL A 139 0.37 21.15 -15.35
N LEU A 140 0.28 20.13 -16.20
CA LEU A 140 0.68 20.20 -17.61
C LEU A 140 -0.46 20.76 -18.46
N GLN A 141 -0.29 21.99 -18.95
CA GLN A 141 -1.33 22.69 -19.70
C GLN A 141 -1.06 22.59 -21.20
N PRO A 142 -2.00 22.06 -22.01
CA PRO A 142 -1.82 22.00 -23.46
C PRO A 142 -1.70 23.40 -24.08
N TYR A 143 -0.66 23.61 -24.87
CA TYR A 143 -0.42 24.85 -25.60
C TYR A 143 0.17 24.52 -26.98
N PRO A 144 -0.63 24.57 -28.06
CA PRO A 144 -1.99 25.11 -28.12
C PRO A 144 -3.03 24.25 -27.38
N THR A 145 -4.11 24.88 -26.92
CA THR A 145 -5.21 24.21 -26.22
C THR A 145 -6.09 23.35 -27.14
N GLN A 146 -6.00 23.55 -28.45
CA GLN A 146 -6.72 22.80 -29.46
C GLN A 146 -5.77 22.38 -30.59
N ILE A 147 -5.88 21.14 -31.03
CA ILE A 147 -5.08 20.55 -32.11
C ILE A 147 -5.98 19.81 -33.10
N THR A 148 -5.64 19.84 -34.37
CA THR A 148 -6.29 19.02 -35.40
C THR A 148 -5.86 17.55 -35.27
N GLN A 149 -6.56 16.65 -35.95
CA GLN A 149 -6.32 15.20 -35.89
C GLN A 149 -4.86 14.81 -36.24
N SER A 150 -4.17 15.57 -37.10
CA SER A 150 -2.80 15.28 -37.56
C SER A 150 -1.71 16.07 -36.82
N GLU A 151 -2.08 16.93 -35.89
CA GLU A 151 -1.13 17.75 -35.14
C GLU A 151 -0.64 17.05 -33.87
N LYS A 152 0.56 17.40 -33.45
CA LYS A 152 1.17 16.92 -32.20
C LYS A 152 0.77 17.78 -31.03
N GLN A 153 0.70 17.18 -29.86
CA GLN A 153 0.42 17.88 -28.62
C GLN A 153 1.71 18.48 -28.04
N PHE A 154 1.64 19.76 -27.70
CA PHE A 154 2.65 20.45 -26.91
C PHE A 154 2.03 20.92 -25.59
N VAL A 155 2.81 20.88 -24.52
CA VAL A 155 2.36 21.24 -23.18
C VAL A 155 3.34 22.20 -22.53
N VAL A 156 2.80 23.05 -21.66
CA VAL A 156 3.53 23.99 -20.84
C VAL A 156 3.47 23.50 -19.40
N PHE A 157 4.62 23.44 -18.75
CA PHE A 157 4.75 23.27 -17.31
C PHE A 157 5.34 24.55 -16.71
N GLU A 158 4.77 24.99 -15.60
CA GLU A 158 5.27 26.10 -14.78
C GLU A 158 5.53 25.58 -13.36
N GLY A 159 6.72 25.88 -12.84
CA GLY A 159 7.15 25.46 -11.50
C GLY A 159 8.24 26.40 -10.97
N ASN A 160 9.07 25.92 -10.04
CA ASN A 160 10.12 26.71 -9.41
C ASN A 160 11.51 26.20 -9.80
N HIS A 161 12.48 27.07 -10.11
CA HIS A 161 13.89 26.67 -10.35
C HIS A 161 14.59 26.19 -9.08
N TYR A 162 14.21 26.72 -7.92
CA TYR A 162 14.84 26.41 -6.65
C TYR A 162 14.03 25.41 -5.83
N PHE A 163 14.71 24.73 -4.90
CA PHE A 163 14.07 23.91 -3.87
C PHE A 163 13.45 24.81 -2.80
N TYR A 164 12.12 24.92 -2.85
CA TYR A 164 11.36 25.77 -1.93
C TYR A 164 11.39 25.19 -0.52
N SER A 165 12.23 25.75 0.36
CA SER A 165 12.46 25.19 1.68
C SER A 165 12.72 26.25 2.77
N PRO A 166 12.37 25.95 4.04
CA PRO A 166 12.69 26.82 5.18
C PRO A 166 14.19 26.94 5.46
N SER A 167 14.92 25.83 5.34
CA SER A 167 16.37 25.76 5.48
C SER A 167 17.00 25.77 4.09
N PRO A 168 17.69 26.85 3.67
CA PRO A 168 18.24 26.93 2.33
C PRO A 168 19.35 25.89 2.11
N PRO A 169 19.38 25.24 0.93
CA PRO A 169 20.46 24.31 0.60
C PRO A 169 21.78 25.04 0.34
N LYS A 170 22.92 24.46 0.77
CA LYS A 170 24.26 24.99 0.39
C LYS A 170 24.50 24.86 -1.11
N SER A 171 24.07 23.73 -1.68
CA SER A 171 24.16 23.40 -3.11
C SER A 171 22.85 22.77 -3.56
N GLN A 172 22.37 23.15 -4.75
CA GLN A 172 21.20 22.51 -5.36
C GLN A 172 21.34 22.40 -6.88
N SER A 173 20.83 21.31 -7.44
CA SER A 173 20.70 21.10 -8.89
C SER A 173 19.30 20.60 -9.24
N MET A 174 18.88 20.88 -10.47
CA MET A 174 17.59 20.46 -10.99
C MET A 174 17.79 19.79 -12.35
N ARG A 175 17.27 18.57 -12.49
CA ARG A 175 17.16 17.83 -13.75
C ARG A 175 15.69 17.73 -14.14
N VAL A 176 15.37 18.04 -15.38
CA VAL A 176 14.01 17.92 -15.92
C VAL A 176 14.01 16.88 -17.03
N LYS A 177 13.16 15.87 -16.90
CA LYS A 177 12.94 14.83 -17.91
C LYS A 177 11.65 15.13 -18.67
N LEU A 178 11.73 15.18 -19.99
CA LEU A 178 10.63 15.50 -20.88
C LEU A 178 10.12 14.24 -21.59
N ALA A 179 8.89 14.28 -22.12
CA ALA A 179 8.34 13.19 -22.91
C ALA A 179 9.03 13.00 -24.28
N SER A 180 9.69 14.04 -24.78
CA SER A 180 10.31 14.08 -26.10
C SER A 180 11.47 15.07 -26.11
N ARG A 181 12.42 14.83 -27.02
CA ARG A 181 13.49 15.77 -27.35
C ARG A 181 12.98 17.07 -28.00
N ASN A 182 11.73 17.17 -28.41
CA ASN A 182 11.22 18.37 -29.09
C ASN A 182 10.75 19.42 -28.08
N VAL A 183 11.58 20.45 -27.92
CA VAL A 183 11.37 21.56 -26.97
C VAL A 183 11.27 22.87 -27.72
N GLU A 184 10.18 23.59 -27.53
CA GLU A 184 9.90 24.89 -28.15
C GLU A 184 10.63 26.01 -27.38
N SER A 185 10.47 26.02 -26.05
CA SER A 185 11.14 27.01 -25.20
C SER A 185 11.31 26.51 -23.77
N TYR A 186 12.33 27.04 -23.09
CA TYR A 186 12.58 26.84 -21.67
C TYR A 186 13.35 28.04 -21.10
N THR A 187 13.21 28.28 -19.79
CA THR A 187 13.91 29.35 -19.07
C THR A 187 15.42 29.11 -19.03
N LYS A 188 16.25 30.15 -19.18
CA LYS A 188 17.72 30.00 -19.32
C LYS A 188 18.51 30.44 -18.08
N LEU A 189 18.00 30.15 -16.88
CA LEU A 189 18.67 30.50 -15.64
C LEU A 189 19.94 29.67 -15.43
N GLY A 190 21.09 30.32 -15.23
CA GLY A 190 22.35 29.64 -14.91
C GLY A 190 22.97 28.84 -16.06
N ASN A 191 22.65 29.19 -17.32
CA ASN A 191 23.16 28.50 -18.53
C ASN A 191 22.89 26.98 -18.52
N PRO A 192 21.62 26.56 -18.51
CA PRO A 192 21.27 25.14 -18.44
C PRO A 192 21.80 24.36 -19.65
N THR A 193 22.18 23.11 -19.42
CA THR A 193 22.60 22.19 -20.48
C THR A 193 21.44 21.30 -20.91
N ARG A 194 21.34 21.02 -22.21
CA ARG A 194 20.33 20.13 -22.78
C ARG A 194 20.97 18.91 -23.40
N SER A 195 20.47 17.74 -23.02
CA SER A 195 20.91 16.43 -23.51
C SER A 195 19.68 15.63 -23.92
N GLU A 196 19.41 15.54 -25.22
CA GLU A 196 18.23 14.86 -25.77
C GLU A 196 16.90 15.39 -25.20
N ASP A 197 16.27 14.63 -24.30
CA ASP A 197 15.02 14.89 -23.58
C ASP A 197 15.24 15.38 -22.13
N LEU A 198 16.49 15.59 -21.71
CA LEU A 198 16.87 16.09 -20.39
C LEU A 198 17.33 17.55 -20.43
N LEU A 199 16.92 18.32 -19.42
CA LEU A 199 17.41 19.67 -19.13
C LEU A 199 18.05 19.71 -17.74
N ASP A 200 19.30 20.14 -17.66
CA ASP A 200 20.06 20.23 -16.42
C ASP A 200 20.32 21.70 -16.05
N TYR A 201 19.96 22.06 -14.82
CA TYR A 201 20.10 23.39 -14.23
C TYR A 201 20.99 23.35 -12.99
N GLY A 202 21.76 24.44 -12.81
CA GLY A 202 22.68 24.58 -11.70
C GLY A 202 24.02 23.88 -11.93
N PRO A 203 24.84 23.72 -10.89
CA PRO A 203 24.48 23.90 -9.48
C PRO A 203 24.29 25.37 -9.08
N PHE A 204 23.25 25.65 -8.30
CA PHE A 204 23.02 26.93 -7.64
C PHE A 204 23.54 26.85 -6.20
N ARG A 205 24.19 27.92 -5.70
CA ARG A 205 24.76 27.99 -4.35
C ARG A 205 24.19 29.18 -3.60
N ASP A 206 24.13 29.07 -2.28
CA ASP A 206 23.78 30.16 -1.35
C ASP A 206 22.43 30.85 -1.68
N VAL A 207 21.43 30.05 -2.04
CA VAL A 207 20.09 30.55 -2.38
C VAL A 207 19.31 30.87 -1.09
N PRO A 208 18.64 32.03 -0.96
CA PRO A 208 17.92 32.39 0.26
C PRO A 208 16.80 31.41 0.67
N PRO A 209 16.40 31.39 1.96
CA PRO A 209 15.23 30.64 2.41
C PRO A 209 13.98 31.01 1.61
N TYR A 210 13.11 30.03 1.32
CA TYR A 210 11.85 30.23 0.58
C TYR A 210 12.01 30.93 -0.78
N SER A 211 13.13 30.69 -1.47
CA SER A 211 13.36 31.28 -2.79
C SER A 211 12.42 30.71 -3.84
N GLN A 212 11.86 31.61 -4.64
CA GLN A 212 10.96 31.31 -5.73
C GLN A 212 11.44 32.04 -6.98
N ASP A 213 11.62 31.28 -8.06
CA ASP A 213 11.90 31.81 -9.39
C ASP A 213 11.21 30.90 -10.42
N THR A 214 10.41 31.50 -11.29
CA THR A 214 9.53 30.74 -12.18
C THR A 214 10.32 29.98 -13.23
N PHE A 215 10.27 28.65 -13.14
CA PHE A 215 10.70 27.73 -14.18
C PHE A 215 9.54 27.49 -15.14
N LYS A 216 9.80 27.57 -16.45
CA LYS A 216 8.80 27.30 -17.48
C LYS A 216 9.43 26.52 -18.62
N VAL A 217 8.75 25.46 -19.06
CA VAL A 217 9.14 24.66 -20.23
C VAL A 217 7.92 24.39 -21.12
N HIS A 218 8.12 24.52 -22.43
CA HIS A 218 7.14 24.22 -23.47
C HIS A 218 7.73 23.16 -24.39
N SER A 219 7.15 21.96 -24.39
CA SER A 219 7.68 20.79 -25.11
C SER A 219 6.58 19.90 -25.66
N GLU A 220 6.93 19.09 -26.66
CA GLU A 220 6.04 18.06 -27.20
C GLU A 220 5.79 16.97 -26.16
N ASN A 221 4.52 16.65 -25.91
CA ASN A 221 4.12 15.53 -25.07
C ASN A 221 2.82 14.92 -25.62
N ASN A 222 2.96 13.80 -26.34
CA ASN A 222 1.83 13.02 -26.88
C ASN A 222 1.51 11.78 -26.04
N SER A 223 1.96 11.71 -24.79
CA SER A 223 1.54 10.65 -23.86
C SER A 223 0.01 10.67 -23.68
N PRO A 224 -0.61 9.58 -23.20
CA PRO A 224 -2.06 9.54 -23.01
C PRO A 224 -2.48 10.43 -21.82
N PHE A 225 -3.13 11.55 -22.11
CA PHE A 225 -3.67 12.45 -21.07
C PHE A 225 -5.09 12.00 -20.69
N LEU A 226 -5.18 11.05 -19.77
CA LEU A 226 -6.42 10.53 -19.22
C LEU A 226 -6.66 11.02 -17.80
N THR A 227 -7.93 11.33 -17.52
CA THR A 227 -8.38 11.66 -16.17
C THR A 227 -9.69 10.95 -15.89
N ILE A 228 -9.73 10.23 -14.77
CA ILE A 228 -10.98 9.69 -14.23
C ILE A 228 -11.66 10.82 -13.47
N THR A 229 -12.70 11.41 -14.06
CA THR A 229 -13.38 12.57 -13.45
C THR A 229 -14.20 12.15 -12.24
N SER A 230 -14.79 10.97 -12.29
CA SER A 230 -15.54 10.36 -11.20
C SER A 230 -15.44 8.85 -11.28
N MET A 231 -15.23 8.23 -10.13
CA MET A 231 -15.19 6.78 -9.98
C MET A 231 -16.03 6.38 -8.78
N THR A 232 -16.91 5.40 -8.97
CA THR A 232 -17.64 4.76 -7.88
C THR A 232 -17.24 3.29 -7.82
N ARG A 233 -16.55 2.90 -6.75
CA ARG A 233 -16.17 1.52 -6.47
C ARG A 233 -17.13 0.94 -5.43
N VAL A 234 -17.88 -0.07 -5.83
CA VAL A 234 -18.83 -0.80 -4.97
C VAL A 234 -18.23 -2.17 -4.65
N ILE A 235 -18.09 -2.48 -3.37
CA ILE A 235 -17.57 -3.74 -2.86
C ILE A 235 -18.70 -4.39 -2.06
N GLU A 236 -19.26 -5.48 -2.57
CA GLU A 236 -20.31 -6.23 -1.92
C GLU A 236 -19.77 -7.52 -1.31
N VAL A 237 -19.81 -7.62 0.02
CA VAL A 237 -19.26 -8.76 0.76
C VAL A 237 -20.34 -9.78 1.04
N SER A 238 -20.19 -11.03 0.57
CA SER A 238 -21.10 -12.13 0.86
C SER A 238 -20.40 -13.25 1.65
N HIS A 239 -20.99 -13.63 2.79
CA HIS A 239 -20.52 -14.79 3.55
C HIS A 239 -20.87 -16.13 2.87
N TRP A 240 -21.64 -16.11 1.78
CA TRP A 240 -21.96 -17.31 1.00
C TRP A 240 -20.83 -17.76 0.07
N GLY A 241 -19.79 -16.94 -0.14
CA GLY A 241 -18.55 -17.43 -0.75
C GLY A 241 -17.72 -16.40 -1.52
N ASN A 242 -18.29 -15.29 -1.98
CA ASN A 242 -17.58 -14.31 -2.82
C ASN A 242 -17.71 -12.87 -2.32
N ILE A 243 -16.80 -12.04 -2.82
CA ILE A 243 -16.86 -10.58 -2.75
C ILE A 243 -17.00 -10.09 -4.18
N ALA A 244 -18.05 -9.34 -4.48
CA ALA A 244 -18.27 -8.76 -5.80
C ALA A 244 -17.77 -7.31 -5.80
N VAL A 245 -16.96 -6.95 -6.78
CA VAL A 245 -16.48 -5.58 -6.98
C VAL A 245 -17.03 -5.07 -8.30
N GLU A 246 -17.65 -3.89 -8.30
CA GLU A 246 -18.08 -3.18 -9.50
C GLU A 246 -17.57 -1.73 -9.45
N GLU A 247 -17.00 -1.28 -10.55
CA GLU A 247 -16.44 0.06 -10.71
C GLU A 247 -17.10 0.77 -11.86
N ASN A 248 -17.75 1.89 -11.54
CA ASN A 248 -18.34 2.81 -12.52
C ASN A 248 -17.35 3.95 -12.76
N VAL A 249 -16.83 4.07 -13.97
CA VAL A 249 -15.70 4.94 -14.32
C VAL A 249 -16.11 5.96 -15.38
N ASP A 250 -16.10 7.24 -15.02
CA ASP A 250 -16.18 8.37 -15.94
C ASP A 250 -14.77 8.82 -16.32
N LEU A 251 -14.40 8.62 -17.58
CA LEU A 251 -13.07 8.89 -18.10
C LEU A 251 -13.11 10.00 -19.15
N LYS A 252 -12.18 10.94 -19.07
CA LYS A 252 -12.03 12.06 -20.01
C LYS A 252 -10.60 12.16 -20.51
N HIS A 253 -10.43 12.43 -21.81
CA HIS A 253 -9.16 12.86 -22.34
C HIS A 253 -8.94 14.36 -22.07
N THR A 254 -7.94 14.70 -21.26
CA THR A 254 -7.70 16.07 -20.74
C THR A 254 -6.57 16.83 -21.44
N GLY A 255 -5.87 16.20 -22.39
CA GLY A 255 -4.95 16.87 -23.31
C GLY A 255 -5.62 17.87 -24.29
N ALA A 256 -4.87 18.31 -25.29
CA ALA A 256 -5.31 19.31 -26.27
C ALA A 256 -6.59 18.87 -27.01
N VAL A 257 -7.60 19.73 -27.03
CA VAL A 257 -8.93 19.40 -27.55
C VAL A 257 -8.90 19.26 -29.08
N LEU A 258 -9.64 18.27 -29.61
CA LEU A 258 -9.73 18.10 -31.06
C LEU A 258 -10.40 19.31 -31.73
N LYS A 259 -9.68 19.91 -32.67
CA LYS A 259 -10.14 20.99 -33.54
C LYS A 259 -10.49 20.43 -34.92
N GLY A 260 -11.68 20.79 -35.41
CA GLY A 260 -12.14 20.39 -36.73
C GLY A 260 -12.75 18.98 -36.75
N PRO A 261 -12.98 18.41 -37.94
CA PRO A 261 -13.67 17.14 -38.08
C PRO A 261 -12.77 15.95 -37.71
N PHE A 262 -13.40 14.89 -37.20
CA PHE A 262 -12.77 13.58 -37.09
C PHE A 262 -12.98 12.80 -38.39
N SER A 263 -11.88 12.34 -39.01
CA SER A 263 -11.86 11.50 -40.20
C SER A 263 -11.39 10.10 -39.85
N ARG A 264 -12.32 9.13 -39.86
CA ARG A 264 -11.99 7.70 -39.66
C ARG A 264 -11.04 7.18 -40.73
N TYR A 265 -11.22 7.65 -41.96
CA TYR A 265 -10.40 7.23 -43.10
C TYR A 265 -8.94 7.62 -42.90
N ASP A 266 -8.67 8.88 -42.52
CA ASP A 266 -7.30 9.34 -42.26
C ASP A 266 -6.72 8.64 -41.04
N TYR A 267 -7.52 8.43 -39.98
CA TYR A 267 -7.10 7.70 -38.77
C TYR A 267 -6.64 6.26 -39.05
N GLN A 268 -7.25 5.59 -40.03
CA GLN A 268 -6.91 4.21 -40.39
C GLN A 268 -5.78 4.12 -41.41
N ARG A 269 -5.71 5.07 -42.36
CA ARG A 269 -4.74 5.03 -43.46
C ARG A 269 -3.41 5.69 -43.13
N GLN A 270 -3.40 6.66 -42.22
CA GLN A 270 -2.20 7.38 -41.82
C GLN A 270 -1.86 7.03 -40.37
N PRO A 271 -0.79 6.24 -40.12
CA PRO A 271 -0.38 5.88 -38.77
C PRO A 271 -0.09 7.08 -37.86
N ASP A 272 0.40 8.18 -38.43
CA ASP A 272 0.71 9.44 -37.74
C ASP A 272 -0.53 10.30 -37.45
N SER A 273 -1.73 9.86 -37.86
CA SER A 273 -2.98 10.57 -37.58
C SER A 273 -3.51 10.15 -36.20
N GLY A 274 -3.66 11.11 -35.29
CA GLY A 274 -4.15 10.90 -33.93
C GLY A 274 -3.10 10.32 -32.97
N ILE A 275 -1.86 10.79 -33.04
CA ILE A 275 -0.75 10.36 -32.15
C ILE A 275 -1.10 10.58 -30.67
N SER A 276 -1.75 11.70 -30.35
CA SER A 276 -2.21 12.00 -28.98
C SER A 276 -3.50 11.29 -28.58
N SER A 277 -4.16 10.57 -29.50
CA SER A 277 -5.41 9.86 -29.20
C SER A 277 -5.17 8.55 -28.46
N ILE A 278 -6.18 8.11 -27.71
CA ILE A 278 -6.10 6.87 -26.93
C ILE A 278 -6.97 5.80 -27.56
N ARG A 279 -6.37 4.62 -27.78
CA ARG A 279 -7.01 3.46 -28.43
C ARG A 279 -7.40 2.36 -27.44
N SER A 280 -6.51 2.10 -26.49
CA SER A 280 -6.68 1.18 -25.39
C SER A 280 -5.88 1.66 -24.18
N PHE A 281 -6.20 1.09 -23.03
CA PHE A 281 -5.40 1.11 -21.83
C PHE A 281 -5.54 -0.24 -21.12
N LYS A 282 -4.60 -0.56 -20.24
CA LYS A 282 -4.60 -1.82 -19.50
C LYS A 282 -5.00 -1.59 -18.05
N THR A 283 -5.83 -2.47 -17.54
CA THR A 283 -6.23 -2.56 -16.14
C THR A 283 -5.58 -3.81 -15.55
N ILE A 284 -5.10 -3.72 -14.31
CA ILE A 284 -4.47 -4.84 -13.60
C ILE A 284 -5.42 -5.22 -12.48
N LEU A 285 -6.07 -6.36 -12.64
CA LEU A 285 -7.00 -6.91 -11.65
C LEU A 285 -6.25 -7.86 -10.70
N PRO A 286 -6.75 -8.08 -9.47
CA PRO A 286 -6.19 -9.08 -8.58
C PRO A 286 -6.15 -10.47 -9.23
N ALA A 287 -5.15 -11.28 -8.91
CA ALA A 287 -4.94 -12.62 -9.49
C ALA A 287 -6.16 -13.54 -9.38
N ALA A 288 -6.94 -13.39 -8.31
CA ALA A 288 -8.12 -14.21 -8.04
C ALA A 288 -9.42 -13.68 -8.69
N ALA A 289 -9.33 -12.66 -9.55
CA ALA A 289 -10.49 -12.10 -10.24
C ALA A 289 -11.14 -13.15 -11.16
N GLN A 290 -12.44 -13.37 -10.95
CA GLN A 290 -13.29 -14.27 -11.72
C GLN A 290 -14.50 -13.50 -12.28
N ASP A 291 -15.18 -14.07 -13.27
CA ASP A 291 -16.40 -13.53 -13.87
C ASP A 291 -16.29 -12.05 -14.29
N VAL A 292 -15.14 -11.66 -14.83
CA VAL A 292 -14.90 -10.28 -15.27
C VAL A 292 -15.86 -9.91 -16.39
N TYR A 293 -16.60 -8.82 -16.21
CA TYR A 293 -17.44 -8.23 -17.25
C TYR A 293 -17.08 -6.77 -17.50
N TYR A 294 -17.24 -6.36 -18.75
CA TYR A 294 -17.00 -5.01 -19.21
C TYR A 294 -18.19 -4.54 -20.04
N ARG A 295 -18.87 -3.53 -19.51
CA ARG A 295 -20.10 -3.00 -20.11
C ARG A 295 -20.09 -1.48 -20.07
N ASP A 296 -20.99 -0.89 -20.84
CA ASP A 296 -21.36 0.51 -20.69
C ASP A 296 -22.85 0.63 -20.40
N GLU A 297 -23.35 1.87 -20.37
CA GLU A 297 -24.76 2.16 -20.08
C GLU A 297 -25.72 1.50 -21.08
N ILE A 298 -25.26 1.27 -22.32
CA ILE A 298 -26.07 0.72 -23.42
C ILE A 298 -25.86 -0.78 -23.64
N GLY A 299 -25.03 -1.44 -22.83
CA GLY A 299 -24.89 -2.90 -22.81
C GLY A 299 -23.44 -3.38 -22.86
N ASN A 300 -23.27 -4.62 -23.32
CA ASN A 300 -21.94 -5.25 -23.33
C ASN A 300 -20.99 -4.57 -24.32
N VAL A 301 -19.70 -4.51 -23.98
CA VAL A 301 -18.64 -4.06 -24.86
C VAL A 301 -17.68 -5.23 -25.11
N SER A 302 -17.66 -5.77 -26.33
CA SER A 302 -16.88 -6.96 -26.66
C SER A 302 -15.40 -6.69 -26.98
N THR A 303 -14.96 -5.43 -26.90
CA THR A 303 -13.60 -5.01 -27.26
C THR A 303 -12.70 -4.96 -26.03
N SER A 304 -12.51 -6.11 -25.39
CA SER A 304 -11.58 -6.31 -24.29
C SER A 304 -10.76 -7.60 -24.49
N HIS A 305 -9.55 -7.64 -23.95
CA HIS A 305 -8.71 -8.84 -23.97
C HIS A 305 -8.16 -9.10 -22.57
N LEU A 306 -8.46 -10.27 -22.02
CA LEU A 306 -8.03 -10.67 -20.68
C LEU A 306 -6.90 -11.70 -20.78
N LEU A 307 -5.82 -11.48 -20.04
CA LEU A 307 -4.67 -12.37 -19.93
C LEU A 307 -4.45 -12.68 -18.45
N ILE A 308 -4.57 -13.96 -18.09
CA ILE A 308 -4.33 -14.45 -16.72
C ILE A 308 -2.82 -14.67 -16.58
N LEU A 309 -2.21 -13.98 -15.61
CA LEU A 309 -0.81 -14.15 -15.21
C LEU A 309 -0.75 -14.86 -13.85
N ASP A 310 0.47 -15.19 -13.40
CA ASP A 310 0.67 -15.89 -12.14
C ASP A 310 0.33 -15.03 -10.91
N ASP A 311 0.52 -13.72 -11.01
CA ASP A 311 0.38 -12.75 -9.91
C ASP A 311 -0.77 -11.73 -10.09
N SER A 312 -1.41 -11.75 -11.26
CA SER A 312 -2.39 -10.73 -11.65
C SER A 312 -3.24 -11.17 -12.84
N VAL A 313 -4.30 -10.43 -13.12
CA VAL A 313 -5.09 -10.57 -14.35
C VAL A 313 -5.00 -9.27 -15.14
N GLU A 314 -4.28 -9.29 -16.26
CA GLU A 314 -4.22 -8.16 -17.19
C GLU A 314 -5.49 -8.08 -18.03
N MET A 315 -6.09 -6.89 -18.11
CA MET A 315 -7.25 -6.63 -18.93
C MET A 315 -6.99 -5.43 -19.83
N GLU A 316 -6.77 -5.65 -21.13
CA GLU A 316 -6.73 -4.58 -22.12
C GLU A 316 -8.16 -4.15 -22.46
N ILE A 317 -8.47 -2.88 -22.22
CA ILE A 317 -9.77 -2.27 -22.48
C ILE A 317 -9.68 -1.36 -23.69
N ARG A 318 -10.58 -1.55 -24.65
CA ARG A 318 -10.80 -0.63 -25.76
C ARG A 318 -12.20 -0.01 -25.63
N PRO A 319 -12.29 1.32 -25.42
CA PRO A 319 -13.57 2.02 -25.49
C PRO A 319 -14.21 1.87 -26.88
N ARG A 320 -15.52 2.11 -27.00
CA ARG A 320 -16.25 1.99 -28.27
C ARG A 320 -15.70 2.89 -29.39
N PHE A 321 -15.03 3.97 -29.02
CA PHE A 321 -14.37 4.90 -29.93
C PHE A 321 -13.04 5.37 -29.32
N PRO A 322 -12.02 5.68 -30.15
CA PRO A 322 -10.78 6.25 -29.63
C PRO A 322 -11.06 7.60 -28.99
N LEU A 323 -10.37 7.93 -27.90
CA LEU A 323 -10.55 9.21 -27.24
C LEU A 323 -9.58 10.23 -27.85
N PHE A 324 -10.13 11.30 -28.39
CA PHE A 324 -9.39 12.54 -28.67
C PHE A 324 -9.63 13.55 -27.56
N GLY A 325 -8.78 14.57 -27.45
CA GLY A 325 -8.90 15.58 -26.41
C GLY A 325 -10.29 16.18 -26.30
N GLY A 326 -10.81 16.20 -25.07
CA GLY A 326 -12.15 16.66 -24.73
C GLY A 326 -13.23 15.57 -24.75
N TRP A 327 -12.97 14.43 -25.40
CA TRP A 327 -13.94 13.32 -25.43
C TRP A 327 -14.01 12.62 -24.09
N LYS A 328 -15.20 12.09 -23.79
CA LYS A 328 -15.52 11.38 -22.55
C LYS A 328 -16.05 10.00 -22.89
N THR A 329 -15.75 9.04 -22.04
CA THR A 329 -16.37 7.72 -22.06
C THR A 329 -16.77 7.36 -20.63
N HIS A 330 -17.87 6.62 -20.51
CA HIS A 330 -18.33 6.05 -19.25
C HIS A 330 -18.40 4.55 -19.45
N TYR A 331 -17.88 3.78 -18.50
CA TYR A 331 -17.92 2.34 -18.54
C TYR A 331 -17.98 1.73 -17.14
N ILE A 332 -18.33 0.46 -17.10
CA ILE A 332 -18.45 -0.34 -15.89
C ILE A 332 -17.60 -1.59 -16.06
N VAL A 333 -16.70 -1.83 -15.10
CA VAL A 333 -15.96 -3.09 -14.97
C VAL A 333 -16.36 -3.72 -13.65
N GLY A 334 -16.69 -4.99 -13.66
CA GLY A 334 -16.94 -5.74 -12.44
C GLY A 334 -16.39 -7.14 -12.49
N TYR A 335 -16.11 -7.70 -11.32
CA TYR A 335 -15.49 -8.99 -11.13
C TYR A 335 -15.80 -9.56 -9.74
N ASN A 336 -15.69 -10.87 -9.62
CA ASN A 336 -15.85 -11.60 -8.37
C ASN A 336 -14.48 -12.01 -7.82
N LEU A 337 -14.34 -11.98 -6.49
CA LEU A 337 -13.19 -12.50 -5.77
C LEU A 337 -13.63 -13.58 -4.78
N PRO A 338 -12.82 -14.63 -4.58
CA PRO A 338 -13.06 -15.58 -3.50
C PRO A 338 -12.92 -14.89 -2.13
N SER A 339 -13.91 -15.07 -1.26
CA SER A 339 -13.92 -14.42 0.05
C SER A 339 -12.73 -14.81 0.95
N TYR A 340 -12.24 -16.05 0.87
CA TYR A 340 -11.18 -16.57 1.75
C TYR A 340 -9.82 -15.86 1.61
N GLU A 341 -9.59 -15.10 0.53
CA GLU A 341 -8.34 -14.35 0.34
C GLU A 341 -8.34 -12.99 1.03
N TYR A 342 -9.53 -12.40 1.18
CA TYR A 342 -9.70 -11.00 1.61
C TYR A 342 -10.50 -10.86 2.90
N LEU A 343 -11.22 -11.90 3.32
CA LEU A 343 -12.06 -11.92 4.52
C LEU A 343 -11.48 -12.88 5.56
N TYR A 344 -11.05 -12.33 6.68
CA TYR A 344 -10.55 -13.08 7.84
C TYR A 344 -11.65 -13.18 8.88
N ASN A 345 -11.71 -14.31 9.59
CA ASN A 345 -12.65 -14.52 10.69
C ASN A 345 -11.95 -15.06 11.95
N LEU A 346 -12.47 -14.68 13.11
CA LEU A 346 -12.08 -15.20 14.42
C LEU A 346 -13.31 -15.21 15.34
N GLY A 347 -13.89 -16.39 15.56
CA GLY A 347 -15.18 -16.51 16.22
C GLY A 347 -16.25 -15.69 15.49
N ASP A 348 -16.88 -14.74 16.20
CA ASP A 348 -17.90 -13.83 15.66
C ASP A 348 -17.32 -12.50 15.10
N GLN A 349 -15.99 -12.38 15.03
CA GLN A 349 -15.33 -11.19 14.47
C GLN A 349 -14.88 -11.44 13.03
N TYR A 350 -15.09 -10.45 12.17
CA TYR A 350 -14.72 -10.49 10.75
C TYR A 350 -13.90 -9.25 10.41
N ALA A 351 -12.85 -9.42 9.62
CA ALA A 351 -12.04 -8.33 9.08
C ALA A 351 -11.89 -8.50 7.57
N LEU A 352 -12.27 -7.44 6.85
CA LEU A 352 -12.10 -7.33 5.41
C LEU A 352 -10.83 -6.53 5.13
N LYS A 353 -9.92 -7.07 4.31
CA LYS A 353 -8.75 -6.36 3.80
C LYS A 353 -8.87 -6.23 2.29
N MET A 354 -8.98 -5.02 1.77
CA MET A 354 -9.03 -4.77 0.33
C MET A 354 -8.45 -3.42 -0.03
N ARG A 355 -7.97 -3.27 -1.27
CA ARG A 355 -7.52 -1.99 -1.81
C ARG A 355 -8.66 -0.97 -1.83
N LEU A 356 -8.42 0.22 -1.27
CA LEU A 356 -9.41 1.30 -1.28
C LEU A 356 -9.69 1.81 -2.70
N VAL A 357 -8.62 1.94 -3.48
CA VAL A 357 -8.61 2.23 -4.91
C VAL A 357 -7.65 1.23 -5.56
N ASP A 358 -7.97 0.77 -6.76
CA ASP A 358 -7.18 -0.23 -7.46
C ASP A 358 -6.68 0.32 -8.80
N HIS A 359 -5.87 -0.49 -9.49
CA HIS A 359 -5.26 -0.08 -10.73
C HIS A 359 -6.27 -0.09 -11.89
N VAL A 360 -6.52 1.09 -12.48
CA VAL A 360 -7.34 1.27 -13.68
C VAL A 360 -6.48 1.40 -14.93
N PHE A 361 -5.43 2.23 -14.89
CA PHE A 361 -4.41 2.38 -15.93
C PHE A 361 -3.13 3.01 -15.37
N ASP A 362 -1.99 2.78 -16.02
CA ASP A 362 -0.68 3.30 -15.62
C ASP A 362 -0.71 4.83 -15.43
N GLU A 363 -0.12 5.33 -14.34
CA GLU A 363 -0.09 6.77 -14.02
C GLU A 363 -1.51 7.37 -13.87
N GLN A 364 -2.46 6.62 -13.30
CA GLN A 364 -3.83 7.08 -13.14
C GLN A 364 -3.96 8.36 -12.32
N VAL A 365 -4.96 9.16 -12.67
CA VAL A 365 -5.45 10.27 -11.86
C VAL A 365 -6.96 10.18 -11.71
N ILE A 366 -7.42 10.27 -10.47
CA ILE A 366 -8.85 10.27 -10.11
C ILE A 366 -9.18 11.57 -9.39
N ASP A 367 -10.04 12.38 -10.01
CA ASP A 367 -10.48 13.65 -9.43
C ASP A 367 -11.39 13.42 -8.22
N SER A 368 -12.29 12.44 -8.32
CA SER A 368 -13.27 12.12 -7.28
C SER A 368 -13.54 10.61 -7.22
N LEU A 369 -13.24 10.00 -6.08
CA LEU A 369 -13.54 8.60 -5.78
C LEU A 369 -14.63 8.54 -4.70
N THR A 370 -15.62 7.67 -4.92
CA THR A 370 -16.54 7.21 -3.90
C THR A 370 -16.41 5.70 -3.75
N VAL A 371 -16.10 5.25 -2.54
CA VAL A 371 -16.05 3.83 -2.18
C VAL A 371 -17.29 3.50 -1.37
N LYS A 372 -18.01 2.45 -1.78
CA LYS A 372 -19.15 1.89 -1.05
C LYS A 372 -18.84 0.44 -0.68
N ILE A 373 -18.74 0.15 0.62
CA ILE A 373 -18.55 -1.21 1.12
C ILE A 373 -19.88 -1.69 1.69
N ILE A 374 -20.54 -2.60 0.97
CA ILE A 374 -21.82 -3.20 1.34
C ILE A 374 -21.54 -4.45 2.17
N LEU A 375 -21.79 -4.35 3.47
CA LEU A 375 -21.62 -5.46 4.40
C LEU A 375 -22.89 -6.34 4.45
N PRO A 376 -22.81 -7.60 4.89
CA PRO A 376 -23.99 -8.45 5.03
C PRO A 376 -24.98 -7.93 6.09
N GLU A 377 -26.24 -8.39 5.98
CA GLU A 377 -27.25 -8.15 7.02
C GLU A 377 -26.75 -8.68 8.38
N GLY A 378 -26.95 -7.88 9.43
CA GLY A 378 -26.56 -8.26 10.78
C GLY A 378 -25.14 -7.84 11.20
N ALA A 379 -24.36 -7.21 10.32
CA ALA A 379 -23.07 -6.61 10.68
C ALA A 379 -23.27 -5.53 11.78
N LYS A 380 -22.48 -5.63 12.85
CA LYS A 380 -22.53 -4.75 14.02
C LYS A 380 -21.12 -4.29 14.39
N ASN A 381 -21.01 -3.20 15.14
CA ASN A 381 -19.73 -2.67 15.66
C ASN A 381 -18.69 -2.43 14.54
N ILE A 382 -19.12 -1.80 13.45
CA ILE A 382 -18.31 -1.60 12.25
C ILE A 382 -17.21 -0.58 12.54
N GLN A 383 -15.96 -1.00 12.39
CA GLN A 383 -14.77 -0.16 12.48
C GLN A 383 -14.07 -0.12 11.12
N VAL A 384 -13.51 1.03 10.78
CA VAL A 384 -12.90 1.28 9.47
C VAL A 384 -11.60 2.01 9.70
N ASP A 385 -10.50 1.33 9.41
CA ASP A 385 -9.16 1.89 9.50
C ASP A 385 -8.63 2.13 8.10
N SER A 386 -8.40 3.40 7.79
CA SER A 386 -7.97 3.86 6.48
C SER A 386 -6.47 4.18 6.46
N PRO A 387 -5.74 3.79 5.41
CA PRO A 387 -4.29 4.02 5.31
C PRO A 387 -3.90 5.49 5.24
N TYR A 388 -4.83 6.34 4.79
CA TYR A 388 -4.69 7.79 4.71
C TYR A 388 -6.03 8.48 4.98
N GLU A 389 -6.01 9.80 5.17
CA GLU A 389 -7.22 10.57 5.48
C GLU A 389 -8.26 10.47 4.36
N ILE A 390 -9.47 10.04 4.73
CA ILE A 390 -10.65 9.93 3.85
C ILE A 390 -11.85 10.63 4.47
N SER A 391 -12.72 11.19 3.63
CA SER A 391 -13.95 11.83 4.09
C SER A 391 -15.07 10.79 4.18
N ARG A 392 -15.34 10.26 5.38
CA ARG A 392 -16.44 9.32 5.62
C ARG A 392 -17.80 10.04 5.65
N ALA A 393 -18.74 9.56 4.86
CA ALA A 393 -20.14 10.00 4.91
C ALA A 393 -20.93 9.14 5.92
N PRO A 394 -22.13 9.57 6.33
CA PRO A 394 -23.01 8.72 7.14
C PRO A 394 -23.28 7.39 6.45
N ASP A 395 -23.31 6.31 7.25
CA ASP A 395 -23.57 4.97 6.73
C ASP A 395 -25.01 4.91 6.14
N GLU A 396 -25.14 4.19 5.02
CA GLU A 396 -26.41 4.02 4.29
C GLU A 396 -26.97 2.60 4.50
N LEU A 397 -28.19 2.37 4.02
CA LEU A 397 -28.77 1.03 3.88
C LEU A 397 -28.94 0.69 2.40
N HIS A 398 -28.52 -0.53 2.03
CA HIS A 398 -28.72 -1.10 0.72
C HIS A 398 -29.69 -2.28 0.81
N TYR A 399 -30.58 -2.41 -0.17
CA TYR A 399 -31.54 -3.51 -0.26
C TYR A 399 -31.30 -4.26 -1.56
N THR A 400 -30.94 -5.52 -1.45
CA THR A 400 -30.79 -6.48 -2.56
C THR A 400 -31.67 -7.70 -2.30
N TYR A 401 -31.46 -8.76 -3.08
CA TYR A 401 -32.18 -10.02 -2.95
C TYR A 401 -32.01 -10.63 -1.56
N LEU A 402 -33.12 -11.14 -1.00
CA LEU A 402 -33.19 -11.81 0.30
C LEU A 402 -32.94 -10.92 1.53
N ASP A 403 -32.91 -9.60 1.35
CA ASP A 403 -32.80 -8.65 2.46
C ASP A 403 -34.15 -8.41 3.15
N THR A 404 -34.14 -8.34 4.49
CA THR A 404 -35.33 -8.10 5.32
C THR A 404 -35.33 -6.74 5.99
N PHE A 405 -34.18 -6.31 6.52
CA PHE A 405 -34.02 -5.00 7.18
C PHE A 405 -32.93 -4.14 6.54
N GLY A 406 -32.21 -4.69 5.55
CA GLY A 406 -31.24 -3.97 4.75
C GLY A 406 -29.82 -4.16 5.27
N ARG A 407 -28.89 -3.98 4.34
CA ARG A 407 -27.46 -4.17 4.51
C ARG A 407 -26.78 -2.84 4.81
N PRO A 408 -25.95 -2.74 5.86
CA PRO A 408 -25.22 -1.51 6.15
C PRO A 408 -24.15 -1.25 5.08
N VAL A 409 -24.05 0.01 4.65
CA VAL A 409 -23.08 0.45 3.65
C VAL A 409 -22.18 1.52 4.24
N ILE A 410 -20.88 1.27 4.21
CA ILE A 410 -19.87 2.27 4.53
C ILE A 410 -19.63 3.09 3.27
N VAL A 411 -19.74 4.42 3.38
CA VAL A 411 -19.50 5.35 2.27
C VAL A 411 -18.32 6.24 2.58
N ALA A 412 -17.30 6.21 1.72
CA ALA A 412 -16.10 7.03 1.85
C ALA A 412 -15.84 7.81 0.56
N HIS A 413 -15.45 9.07 0.71
CA HIS A 413 -15.08 9.95 -0.39
C HIS A 413 -13.63 10.38 -0.28
N LYS A 414 -12.95 10.44 -1.43
CA LYS A 414 -11.61 11.00 -1.55
C LYS A 414 -11.45 11.68 -2.89
N LYS A 415 -10.60 12.70 -2.94
CA LYS A 415 -10.29 13.48 -4.14
C LYS A 415 -8.79 13.44 -4.41
N ASN A 416 -8.45 13.71 -5.66
CA ASN A 416 -7.09 13.83 -6.17
C ASN A 416 -6.21 12.63 -5.83
N LEU A 417 -6.61 11.45 -6.30
CA LEU A 417 -5.87 10.21 -6.11
C LEU A 417 -4.99 9.93 -7.32
N VAL A 418 -3.86 9.30 -7.04
CA VAL A 418 -2.87 8.80 -8.01
C VAL A 418 -2.51 7.36 -7.64
N GLU A 419 -1.74 6.68 -8.49
CA GLU A 419 -1.36 5.27 -8.32
C GLU A 419 -0.73 4.96 -6.95
N GLN A 420 0.05 5.87 -6.37
CA GLN A 420 0.65 5.72 -5.02
C GLN A 420 -0.39 5.61 -3.88
N HIS A 421 -1.67 5.85 -4.15
CA HIS A 421 -2.75 5.68 -3.18
C HIS A 421 -3.38 4.28 -3.19
N ILE A 422 -2.91 3.36 -4.03
CA ILE A 422 -3.34 1.96 -4.02
C ILE A 422 -2.80 1.31 -2.74
N GLN A 423 -3.63 1.33 -1.70
CA GLN A 423 -3.32 0.79 -0.37
C GLN A 423 -4.56 0.11 0.21
N ASP A 424 -4.34 -0.85 1.10
CA ASP A 424 -5.40 -1.64 1.70
C ASP A 424 -6.11 -0.90 2.84
N ILE A 425 -7.42 -1.11 2.95
CA ILE A 425 -8.24 -0.74 4.09
C ILE A 425 -8.29 -1.93 5.07
N VAL A 426 -7.57 -1.86 6.19
CA VAL A 426 -7.64 -2.84 7.30
C VAL A 426 -6.91 -2.31 8.55
N ASP A 427 -7.26 -2.81 9.74
CA ASP A 427 -6.41 -2.71 10.94
C ASP A 427 -5.30 -3.78 10.86
N PRO A 428 -4.01 -3.40 10.67
CA PRO A 428 -2.91 -4.36 10.60
C PRO A 428 -2.75 -5.20 11.87
N ALA A 429 -3.12 -4.65 13.04
CA ALA A 429 -3.04 -5.36 14.30
C ALA A 429 -4.17 -6.39 14.45
N ALA A 430 -5.39 -6.09 13.99
CA ALA A 430 -6.46 -7.08 13.90
C ALA A 430 -6.15 -8.14 12.85
N GLU A 431 -5.61 -7.76 11.70
CA GLU A 431 -5.21 -8.69 10.64
C GLU A 431 -4.19 -9.71 11.15
N ALA A 432 -3.11 -9.26 11.80
CA ALA A 432 -2.10 -10.16 12.36
C ALA A 432 -2.70 -11.13 13.39
N ARG A 433 -3.56 -10.64 14.30
CA ARG A 433 -4.26 -11.49 15.28
C ARG A 433 -5.13 -12.54 14.60
N MET A 434 -5.89 -12.15 13.58
CA MET A 434 -6.82 -13.06 12.89
C MET A 434 -6.09 -14.06 11.98
N LYS A 435 -4.98 -13.66 11.34
CA LYS A 435 -4.09 -14.57 10.60
C LYS A 435 -3.51 -15.64 11.53
N VAL A 436 -2.97 -15.23 12.67
CA VAL A 436 -2.43 -16.16 13.68
C VAL A 436 -3.54 -17.11 14.16
N ALA A 437 -4.74 -16.61 14.43
CA ALA A 437 -5.87 -17.43 14.85
C ALA A 437 -6.37 -18.41 13.76
N CYS A 438 -6.40 -17.98 12.50
CA CYS A 438 -6.78 -18.87 11.38
C CYS A 438 -5.75 -19.99 11.18
N ILE A 439 -4.45 -19.66 11.27
CA ILE A 439 -3.40 -20.67 11.15
C ILE A 439 -3.45 -21.67 12.32
N THR A 440 -3.71 -21.22 13.53
CA THR A 440 -3.83 -22.10 14.72
C THR A 440 -5.04 -23.04 14.62
N GLU A 441 -6.20 -22.57 14.15
CA GLU A 441 -7.37 -23.41 13.85
C GLU A 441 -7.08 -24.49 12.79
N GLN A 442 -6.34 -24.14 11.73
CA GLN A 442 -5.90 -25.12 10.73
C GLN A 442 -4.95 -26.16 11.33
N VAL A 443 -4.01 -25.74 12.18
CA VAL A 443 -3.12 -26.65 12.91
C VAL A 443 -3.95 -27.59 13.80
N LEU A 444 -4.90 -27.06 14.58
CA LEU A 444 -5.79 -27.83 15.44
C LEU A 444 -6.54 -28.91 14.65
N THR A 445 -7.09 -28.54 13.49
CA THR A 445 -7.81 -29.46 12.60
C THR A 445 -6.90 -30.60 12.10
N LEU A 446 -5.69 -30.28 11.63
CA LEU A 446 -4.74 -31.28 11.13
C LEU A 446 -4.21 -32.21 12.22
N VAL A 447 -4.01 -31.69 13.43
CA VAL A 447 -3.57 -32.51 14.58
C VAL A 447 -4.68 -33.45 15.04
N ASN A 448 -5.93 -32.97 15.12
CA ASN A 448 -7.07 -33.83 15.40
C ASN A 448 -7.23 -34.95 14.36
N LYS A 449 -6.94 -34.66 13.09
CA LYS A 449 -6.90 -35.67 12.02
C LYS A 449 -5.78 -36.70 12.23
N ARG A 450 -4.58 -36.30 12.66
CA ARG A 450 -3.49 -37.23 13.07
C ARG A 450 -3.90 -38.12 14.23
N ILE A 451 -4.54 -37.57 15.26
CA ILE A 451 -5.04 -38.35 16.40
C ILE A 451 -6.09 -39.37 15.93
N GLY A 452 -6.99 -38.98 15.03
CA GLY A 452 -7.96 -39.88 14.40
C GLY A 452 -7.30 -41.03 13.62
N LEU A 453 -6.22 -40.74 12.89
CA LEU A 453 -5.43 -41.72 12.15
C LEU A 453 -4.89 -42.83 13.06
N TYR A 454 -4.41 -42.49 14.26
CA TYR A 454 -3.93 -43.47 15.24
C TYR A 454 -5.03 -44.39 15.76
N ARG A 455 -6.22 -43.84 16.02
CA ARG A 455 -7.39 -44.63 16.45
C ARG A 455 -7.81 -45.61 15.36
N HIS A 456 -7.82 -45.18 14.10
CA HIS A 456 -8.16 -46.05 12.98
C HIS A 456 -7.12 -47.17 12.78
N PHE A 457 -5.84 -46.87 13.01
CA PHE A 457 -4.79 -47.88 12.94
C PHE A 457 -4.90 -48.90 14.09
N ASP A 458 -5.31 -48.49 15.30
CA ASP A 458 -5.61 -49.42 16.41
C ASP A 458 -6.71 -50.42 16.03
N GLU A 459 -7.76 -49.98 15.34
CA GLU A 459 -8.81 -50.86 14.81
C GLU A 459 -8.25 -51.87 13.81
N THR A 460 -7.27 -51.45 13.01
CA THR A 460 -6.57 -52.33 12.05
C THR A 460 -5.73 -53.38 12.78
N ILE A 461 -5.02 -53.00 13.85
CA ILE A 461 -4.29 -53.93 14.73
C ILE A 461 -5.27 -54.93 15.37
N ASN A 462 -6.43 -54.47 15.84
CA ASN A 462 -7.45 -55.33 16.45
C ASN A 462 -8.04 -56.33 15.45
N ARG A 463 -8.33 -55.90 14.21
CA ARG A 463 -8.75 -56.78 13.12
C ARG A 463 -7.69 -57.82 12.80
N TYR A 464 -6.42 -57.42 12.71
CA TYR A 464 -5.30 -58.33 12.48
C TYR A 464 -5.20 -59.42 13.55
N LYS A 465 -5.35 -59.08 14.84
CA LYS A 465 -5.35 -60.07 15.94
C LYS A 465 -6.41 -61.15 15.79
N GLN A 466 -7.54 -60.84 15.13
CA GLN A 466 -8.64 -61.78 14.88
C GLN A 466 -8.47 -62.56 13.58
N SER A 467 -8.17 -61.86 12.48
CA SER A 467 -8.12 -62.44 11.13
C SER A 467 -6.81 -63.14 10.82
N ARG A 468 -5.73 -62.78 11.51
CA ARG A 468 -4.33 -63.16 11.21
C ARG A 468 -3.85 -62.74 9.83
N ASP A 469 -4.55 -61.81 9.18
CA ASP A 469 -4.19 -61.32 7.85
C ASP A 469 -3.08 -60.25 7.92
N VAL A 470 -1.85 -60.70 7.69
CA VAL A 470 -0.64 -59.86 7.67
C VAL A 470 -0.67 -58.82 6.54
N SER A 471 -1.36 -59.11 5.43
CA SER A 471 -1.46 -58.18 4.29
C SER A 471 -2.23 -56.91 4.69
N THR A 472 -3.34 -57.09 5.40
CA THR A 472 -4.14 -55.97 5.92
C THR A 472 -3.38 -55.14 6.95
N LEU A 473 -2.57 -55.75 7.81
CA LEU A 473 -1.76 -54.99 8.78
C LEU A 473 -0.66 -54.18 8.08
N ASN A 474 0.07 -54.79 7.15
CA ASN A 474 1.16 -54.12 6.43
C ASN A 474 0.66 -52.96 5.56
N SER A 475 -0.48 -53.13 4.89
CA SER A 475 -1.12 -52.06 4.14
C SER A 475 -1.59 -50.91 5.04
N GLY A 476 -2.20 -51.22 6.20
CA GLY A 476 -2.54 -50.22 7.20
C GLY A 476 -1.32 -49.45 7.73
N LYS A 477 -0.20 -50.14 7.96
CA LYS A 477 1.06 -49.54 8.44
C LYS A 477 1.60 -48.53 7.42
N LYS A 478 1.55 -48.91 6.14
CA LYS A 478 1.96 -48.06 5.02
C LYS A 478 1.04 -46.85 4.85
N SER A 479 -0.28 -47.01 4.98
CA SER A 479 -1.24 -45.89 4.94
C SER A 479 -1.03 -44.92 6.11
N LEU A 480 -0.87 -45.44 7.34
CA LEU A 480 -0.54 -44.64 8.52
C LEU A 480 0.72 -43.78 8.28
N GLU A 481 1.80 -44.39 7.79
CA GLU A 481 3.06 -43.67 7.56
C GLU A 481 2.94 -42.60 6.47
N LEU A 482 2.21 -42.88 5.40
CA LEU A 482 2.04 -41.98 4.26
C LEU A 482 1.17 -40.77 4.63
N GLU A 483 0.01 -41.01 5.24
CA GLU A 483 -0.91 -39.94 5.67
C GLU A 483 -0.30 -39.11 6.80
N HIS A 484 0.40 -39.73 7.75
CA HIS A 484 1.12 -39.01 8.80
C HIS A 484 2.19 -38.07 8.22
N LYS A 485 2.93 -38.55 7.20
CA LYS A 485 3.96 -37.73 6.52
C LYS A 485 3.33 -36.54 5.79
N ALA A 486 2.21 -36.75 5.10
CA ALA A 486 1.48 -35.68 4.43
C ALA A 486 1.00 -34.60 5.42
N LEU A 487 0.31 -35.01 6.49
CA LEU A 487 -0.17 -34.09 7.54
C LEU A 487 0.99 -33.38 8.25
N THR A 488 2.12 -34.06 8.49
CA THR A 488 3.31 -33.43 9.09
C THR A 488 3.88 -32.34 8.17
N SER A 489 3.90 -32.57 6.86
CA SER A 489 4.36 -31.58 5.88
C SER A 489 3.45 -30.34 5.85
N GLU A 490 2.13 -30.54 5.90
CA GLU A 490 1.15 -29.44 5.95
C GLU A 490 1.30 -28.62 7.24
N VAL A 491 1.40 -29.27 8.40
CA VAL A 491 1.61 -28.57 9.69
C VAL A 491 2.95 -27.83 9.71
N ALA A 492 4.01 -28.38 9.10
CA ALA A 492 5.31 -27.69 9.02
C ALA A 492 5.24 -26.41 8.16
N LEU A 493 4.44 -26.41 7.10
CA LEU A 493 4.19 -25.21 6.30
C LEU A 493 3.44 -24.15 7.12
N LEU A 494 2.40 -24.54 7.86
CA LEU A 494 1.67 -23.64 8.75
C LEU A 494 2.55 -23.10 9.89
N GLN A 495 3.42 -23.92 10.46
CA GLN A 495 4.40 -23.50 11.46
C GLN A 495 5.35 -22.43 10.90
N SER A 496 5.83 -22.60 9.66
CA SER A 496 6.67 -21.57 9.02
C SER A 496 5.91 -20.26 8.84
N ARG A 497 4.61 -20.30 8.51
CA ARG A 497 3.77 -19.10 8.39
C ARG A 497 3.61 -18.39 9.74
N LEU A 498 3.35 -19.12 10.83
CA LEU A 498 3.30 -18.54 12.19
C LEU A 498 4.60 -17.82 12.58
N LYS A 499 5.74 -18.38 12.17
CA LYS A 499 7.06 -17.77 12.41
C LYS A 499 7.22 -16.46 11.65
N THR A 500 6.75 -16.39 10.40
CA THR A 500 6.76 -15.17 9.59
C THR A 500 5.89 -14.08 10.21
N GLU A 501 4.76 -14.44 10.80
CA GLU A 501 3.87 -13.51 11.52
C GLU A 501 4.40 -13.11 12.92
N GLY A 502 5.60 -13.56 13.32
CA GLY A 502 6.22 -13.22 14.60
C GLY A 502 5.54 -13.82 15.84
N SER A 503 4.73 -14.87 15.67
CA SER A 503 3.97 -15.49 16.76
C SER A 503 4.83 -16.45 17.59
N ASP A 504 4.73 -16.32 18.92
CA ASP A 504 5.30 -17.24 19.92
C ASP A 504 4.62 -18.64 19.90
N LEU A 505 3.45 -18.76 19.28
CA LEU A 505 2.74 -20.03 19.08
C LEU A 505 3.49 -20.98 18.15
N CYS A 506 4.42 -20.50 17.31
CA CYS A 506 5.29 -21.34 16.48
C CYS A 506 6.07 -22.38 17.32
N ASP A 507 6.55 -21.98 18.50
CA ASP A 507 7.31 -22.86 19.38
C ASP A 507 6.44 -23.97 19.97
N LYS A 508 5.19 -23.63 20.33
CA LYS A 508 4.18 -24.58 20.79
C LYS A 508 3.83 -25.62 19.70
N VAL A 509 3.65 -25.18 18.46
CA VAL A 509 3.42 -26.10 17.32
C VAL A 509 4.63 -27.02 17.10
N SER A 510 5.86 -26.50 17.26
CA SER A 510 7.07 -27.33 17.17
C SER A 510 7.13 -28.40 18.28
N GLU A 511 6.78 -28.03 19.51
CA GLU A 511 6.70 -28.96 20.63
C GLU A 511 5.64 -30.06 20.39
N MET A 512 4.45 -29.66 19.94
CA MET A 512 3.38 -30.59 19.59
C MET A 512 3.83 -31.60 18.52
N GLN A 513 4.52 -31.16 17.47
CA GLN A 513 5.02 -32.08 16.43
C GLN A 513 5.99 -33.12 16.99
N LYS A 514 6.85 -32.74 17.95
CA LYS A 514 7.78 -33.66 18.63
C LYS A 514 7.04 -34.70 19.46
N LEU A 515 6.00 -34.30 20.18
CA LEU A 515 5.17 -35.20 20.97
C LEU A 515 4.39 -36.17 20.08
N ASP A 516 3.80 -35.69 18.99
CA ASP A 516 3.04 -36.53 18.08
C ASP A 516 3.95 -37.55 17.35
N ALA A 517 5.18 -37.19 17.01
CA ALA A 517 6.16 -38.15 16.49
C ALA A 517 6.40 -39.33 17.46
N GLN A 518 6.45 -39.06 18.77
CA GLN A 518 6.55 -40.10 19.80
C GLN A 518 5.27 -40.95 19.89
N VAL A 519 4.08 -40.34 19.71
CA VAL A 519 2.81 -41.08 19.65
C VAL A 519 2.83 -42.08 18.49
N LYS A 520 3.27 -41.66 17.29
CA LYS A 520 3.42 -42.55 16.14
C LYS A 520 4.33 -43.75 16.43
N GLU A 521 5.49 -43.51 17.04
CA GLU A 521 6.42 -44.59 17.39
C GLU A 521 5.78 -45.62 18.31
N LEU A 522 5.01 -45.18 19.31
CA LEU A 522 4.27 -46.06 20.21
C LEU A 522 3.16 -46.84 19.48
N VAL A 523 2.44 -46.21 18.55
CA VAL A 523 1.42 -46.85 17.73
C VAL A 523 2.02 -47.95 16.84
N LEU A 524 3.16 -47.67 16.20
CA LEU A 524 3.90 -48.67 15.42
C LEU A 524 4.44 -49.81 16.31
N LYS A 525 4.87 -49.49 17.53
CA LYS A 525 5.31 -50.48 18.51
C LYS A 525 4.17 -51.43 18.93
N SER A 526 2.95 -50.92 19.12
CA SER A 526 1.77 -51.77 19.38
C SER A 526 1.49 -52.75 18.24
N ALA A 527 1.66 -52.33 16.97
CA ALA A 527 1.55 -53.24 15.84
C ALA A 527 2.61 -54.35 15.86
N VAL A 528 3.87 -54.03 16.20
CA VAL A 528 4.95 -55.04 16.32
C VAL A 528 4.67 -56.03 17.45
N GLU A 529 4.20 -55.57 18.60
CA GLU A 529 3.83 -56.46 19.70
C GLU A 529 2.65 -57.37 19.33
N ALA A 530 1.67 -56.86 18.57
CA ALA A 530 0.57 -57.66 18.03
C ALA A 530 1.07 -58.73 17.02
N GLU A 531 2.01 -58.41 16.13
CA GLU A 531 2.65 -59.37 15.22
C GLU A 531 3.35 -60.49 16.00
N ARG A 532 4.09 -60.14 17.06
CA ARG A 532 4.80 -61.10 17.93
C ARG A 532 3.83 -62.02 18.67
N LEU A 533 2.71 -61.48 19.16
CA LEU A 533 1.65 -62.27 19.80
C LEU A 533 1.03 -63.27 18.81
N VAL A 534 0.59 -62.80 17.64
CA VAL A 534 -0.08 -63.65 16.63
C VAL A 534 0.86 -64.73 16.08
N ALA A 535 2.15 -64.41 15.92
CA ALA A 535 3.19 -65.36 15.52
C ALA A 535 3.61 -66.37 16.61
N GLY A 536 3.04 -66.29 17.82
CA GLY A 536 3.39 -67.16 18.95
C GLY A 536 4.76 -66.88 19.56
N LYS A 537 5.40 -65.76 19.20
CA LYS A 537 6.72 -65.35 19.71
C LYS A 537 6.65 -64.54 21.01
N LEU A 538 5.44 -64.28 21.52
CA LEU A 538 5.17 -63.53 22.74
C LEU A 538 4.00 -64.19 23.50
N LYS A 539 4.16 -64.40 24.81
CA LYS A 539 3.09 -64.94 25.66
C LYS A 539 1.99 -63.89 25.87
N LYS A 540 0.75 -64.36 25.99
CA LYS A 540 -0.45 -63.50 26.14
C LYS A 540 -0.35 -62.56 27.35
N ASP A 541 0.10 -63.06 28.50
CA ASP A 541 0.22 -62.25 29.72
C ASP A 541 1.24 -61.11 29.55
N THR A 542 2.39 -61.41 28.95
CA THR A 542 3.43 -60.41 28.63
C THR A 542 2.95 -59.38 27.61
N TYR A 543 2.15 -59.78 26.62
CA TYR A 543 1.54 -58.83 25.68
C TYR A 543 0.59 -57.85 26.37
N ILE A 544 -0.25 -58.34 27.29
CA ILE A 544 -1.21 -57.51 28.03
C ILE A 544 -0.46 -56.46 28.87
N GLU A 545 0.63 -56.84 29.54
CA GLU A 545 1.47 -55.90 30.29
C GLU A 545 2.13 -54.85 29.37
N ASN A 546 2.71 -55.28 28.25
CA ASN A 546 3.34 -54.40 27.27
C ASN A 546 2.34 -53.41 26.67
N GLU A 547 1.16 -53.87 26.30
CA GLU A 547 0.11 -53.03 25.71
C GLU A 547 -0.42 -52.02 26.73
N LYS A 548 -0.58 -52.41 28.00
CA LYS A 548 -0.96 -51.49 29.07
C LYS A 548 0.07 -50.37 29.24
N LEU A 549 1.36 -50.69 29.18
CA LEU A 549 2.44 -49.70 29.28
C LEU A 549 2.46 -48.76 28.06
N ILE A 550 2.35 -49.30 26.85
CA ILE A 550 2.37 -48.52 25.60
C ILE A 550 1.14 -47.60 25.54
N SER A 551 -0.05 -48.14 25.81
CA SER A 551 -1.29 -47.36 25.82
C SER A 551 -1.29 -46.27 26.90
N GLY A 552 -0.73 -46.54 28.09
CA GLY A 552 -0.59 -45.54 29.15
C GLY A 552 0.31 -44.37 28.74
N LYS A 553 1.50 -44.67 28.18
CA LYS A 553 2.41 -43.62 27.66
C LYS A 553 1.80 -42.84 26.50
N ARG A 554 1.06 -43.52 25.63
CA ARG A 554 0.37 -42.87 24.51
C ARG A 554 -0.69 -41.89 25.02
N GLN A 555 -1.48 -42.29 26.01
CA GLN A 555 -2.47 -41.42 26.63
C GLN A 555 -1.83 -40.19 27.27
N GLU A 556 -0.70 -40.35 27.96
CA GLU A 556 0.04 -39.22 28.55
C GLU A 556 0.51 -38.22 27.48
N LEU A 557 1.06 -38.71 26.36
CA LEU A 557 1.50 -37.86 25.27
C LEU A 557 0.33 -37.15 24.57
N VAL A 558 -0.78 -37.86 24.32
CA VAL A 558 -1.99 -37.25 23.74
C VAL A 558 -2.54 -36.18 24.68
N THR A 559 -2.58 -36.41 25.99
CA THR A 559 -2.99 -35.40 26.95
C THR A 559 -2.06 -34.18 26.93
N LYS A 560 -0.74 -34.35 26.79
CA LYS A 560 0.19 -33.21 26.62
C LYS A 560 -0.07 -32.45 25.32
N ILE A 561 -0.38 -33.16 24.23
CA ILE A 561 -0.78 -32.54 22.95
C ILE A 561 -2.06 -31.74 23.15
N ASP A 562 -3.09 -32.29 23.79
CA ASP A 562 -4.36 -31.60 24.06
C ASP A 562 -4.13 -30.31 24.88
N HIS A 563 -3.26 -30.32 25.90
CA HIS A 563 -2.93 -29.10 26.65
C HIS A 563 -2.22 -28.04 25.80
N ILE A 564 -1.40 -28.45 24.84
CA ILE A 564 -0.77 -27.51 23.90
C ILE A 564 -1.84 -26.94 22.96
N LEU A 565 -2.74 -27.79 22.45
CA LEU A 565 -3.84 -27.39 21.57
C LEU A 565 -4.82 -26.43 22.26
N ASP A 566 -5.12 -26.63 23.54
CA ASP A 566 -5.96 -25.72 24.35
C ASP A 566 -5.30 -24.34 24.56
N ALA A 567 -3.98 -24.25 24.37
CA ALA A 567 -3.18 -23.04 24.53
C ALA A 567 -2.79 -22.38 23.20
N LEU A 568 -3.19 -22.97 22.06
CA LEU A 568 -3.16 -22.38 20.73
C LEU A 568 -4.48 -21.63 20.49
#